data_AF-A0A8T3NRY9-F1
#
_entry.id   AF-A0A8T3NRY9-F1
#
_cell.length_a   1.000
_cell.length_b   1.000
_cell.length_c   1.000
_cell.angle_alpha   90.00
_cell.angle_beta   90.00
_cell.angle_gamma   90.00
#
_symmetry.space_group_name_H-M   'P 1'
#
loop_
_entity.id
_entity.type
_entity.pdbx_description
1 polymer ?
#
loop_
_entity_poly.entity_id
_entity_poly.type
_entity_poly.pdbx_seq_one_letter_code
_entity_poly.pdbx_strand_id
1 'polypeptide(L)'
;MPDLDIDLPVISGDLQPPPSYPLCDVAAYVTRFEQPYEQGITYISAHAQEGMFLPLLEASLQDDGRSMVGMHVDVYTNDAMRYGYTIERVVRHATDYEVINSFSLTERRLILQTSEGPFGTTEKLQIVAVPLDEGPADPAEANPEPMPRDCRPDQLRSGDPPEPSESPGSSPVVIADPTPSFVPPSSPPAPAITAPPSASSPGTSTSPGGGFVPAAFASRVVVADLGIDLPVVSGDLQPPPNYPFCDVAAYVTFLSQPDEVGTTYITAHAQEGMFLPILDASQRDDGVEMLGMTVDVYTTDALRYSYRVWQVQRHITDRVVATDGLQPGEQRLVLQTSEGPYGSTEKLAIAATLVSVEVAEAGEATPVARPRDCEPTGS
;
A
#
# COMPACT_ATOMS: atom_id res chain seq x y z
N MET A 1 6.77 -4.85 -19.23
CA MET A 1 6.54 -5.70 -20.43
C MET A 1 7.36 -5.18 -21.60
N PRO A 2 8.61 -5.64 -21.75
CA PRO A 2 9.52 -5.13 -22.77
C PRO A 2 9.00 -5.26 -24.21
N ASP A 3 8.26 -6.34 -24.51
CA ASP A 3 7.74 -6.62 -25.85
C ASP A 3 6.75 -5.56 -26.37
N LEU A 4 6.14 -4.78 -25.48
CA LEU A 4 5.12 -3.78 -25.80
C LEU A 4 5.47 -2.39 -25.28
N ASP A 5 6.71 -2.19 -24.82
CA ASP A 5 7.19 -0.91 -24.25
C ASP A 5 6.29 -0.38 -23.11
N ILE A 6 5.81 -1.29 -22.26
CA ILE A 6 5.03 -0.92 -21.07
C ILE A 6 5.93 -1.06 -19.86
N ASP A 7 6.19 0.05 -19.20
CA ASP A 7 6.88 0.13 -17.92
C ASP A 7 6.14 1.13 -17.03
N LEU A 8 5.48 0.61 -15.99
CA LEU A 8 4.58 1.39 -15.14
C LEU A 8 4.88 1.10 -13.67
N PRO A 9 5.01 2.13 -12.83
CA PRO A 9 4.94 1.94 -11.39
C PRO A 9 3.57 1.35 -11.02
N VAL A 10 3.57 0.36 -10.11
CA VAL A 10 2.34 -0.25 -9.60
C VAL A 10 2.02 0.37 -8.25
N ILE A 11 0.82 0.92 -8.10
CA ILE A 11 0.30 1.44 -6.83
C ILE A 11 -0.79 0.52 -6.28
N SER A 12 -1.09 0.65 -4.99
CA SER A 12 -2.26 -0.01 -4.38
C SER A 12 -3.55 0.52 -5.01
N GLY A 13 -4.49 -0.38 -5.34
CA GLY A 13 -5.82 -0.03 -5.85
C GLY A 13 -6.64 0.84 -4.89
N ASP A 14 -6.31 0.82 -3.59
CA ASP A 14 -6.95 1.65 -2.56
C ASP A 14 -6.64 3.14 -2.68
N LEU A 15 -5.57 3.49 -3.40
CA LEU A 15 -5.22 4.88 -3.67
C LEU A 15 -6.12 5.50 -4.76
N GLN A 16 -7.01 4.73 -5.39
CA GLN A 16 -7.91 5.26 -6.43
C GLN A 16 -9.09 6.01 -5.79
N PRO A 17 -9.32 7.28 -6.19
CA PRO A 17 -10.48 8.02 -5.72
C PRO A 17 -11.78 7.34 -6.21
N PRO A 18 -12.80 7.19 -5.34
CA PRO A 18 -14.13 6.78 -5.79
C PRO A 18 -14.66 7.75 -6.86
N PRO A 19 -15.28 7.26 -7.96
CA PRO A 19 -15.59 5.86 -8.26
C PRO A 19 -14.49 5.17 -9.09
N SER A 20 -13.56 4.47 -8.41
CA SER A 20 -12.77 3.33 -8.89
C SER A 20 -12.27 3.42 -10.34
N TYR A 21 -11.62 4.52 -10.67
CA TYR A 21 -10.91 4.67 -11.93
C TYR A 21 -9.41 4.78 -11.65
N PRO A 22 -8.55 4.03 -12.37
CA PRO A 22 -7.12 4.10 -12.16
C PRO A 22 -6.60 5.52 -12.38
N LEU A 23 -5.61 5.92 -11.59
CA LEU A 23 -4.85 7.13 -11.87
C LEU A 23 -4.03 6.89 -13.14
N CYS A 24 -3.69 7.97 -13.83
CA CYS A 24 -2.84 7.91 -15.01
C CYS A 24 -1.36 7.80 -14.59
N ASP A 25 -0.54 7.33 -15.53
CA ASP A 25 0.92 7.10 -15.38
C ASP A 25 1.30 6.03 -14.33
N VAL A 26 0.33 5.26 -13.87
CA VAL A 26 0.51 4.15 -12.92
C VAL A 26 -0.36 2.96 -13.30
N ALA A 27 0.09 1.75 -12.98
CA ALA A 27 -0.80 0.60 -12.89
C ALA A 27 -1.30 0.47 -11.44
N ALA A 28 -2.43 -0.19 -11.25
CA ALA A 28 -3.01 -0.43 -9.94
C ALA A 28 -3.17 -1.92 -9.70
N TYR A 29 -2.49 -2.42 -8.67
CA TYR A 29 -2.73 -3.76 -8.15
C TYR A 29 -4.09 -3.78 -7.43
N VAL A 30 -4.94 -4.74 -7.83
CA VAL A 30 -6.27 -4.92 -7.25
C VAL A 30 -6.10 -5.79 -6.03
N THR A 31 -6.12 -5.14 -4.88
CA THR A 31 -5.57 -5.62 -3.63
C THR A 31 -6.31 -6.78 -2.97
N ARG A 32 -7.58 -7.03 -3.34
CA ARG A 32 -8.36 -8.20 -2.88
C ARG A 32 -7.88 -9.54 -3.48
N PHE A 33 -6.91 -9.47 -4.38
CA PHE A 33 -6.24 -10.59 -5.00
C PHE A 33 -4.86 -10.79 -4.36
N GLU A 34 -4.17 -11.87 -4.69
CA GLU A 34 -2.92 -12.29 -4.05
C GLU A 34 -1.70 -11.52 -4.60
N GLN A 35 -0.66 -11.39 -3.78
CA GLN A 35 0.63 -10.83 -4.21
C GLN A 35 1.37 -11.79 -5.16
N PRO A 36 2.34 -11.30 -5.96
CA PRO A 36 3.10 -12.14 -6.90
C PRO A 36 3.79 -13.38 -6.27
N TYR A 37 4.16 -13.31 -4.99
CA TYR A 37 4.80 -14.41 -4.26
C TYR A 37 3.81 -15.38 -3.61
N GLU A 38 2.54 -15.03 -3.52
CA GLU A 38 1.50 -15.83 -2.88
C GLU A 38 0.91 -16.83 -3.87
N GLN A 39 0.26 -17.89 -3.35
CA GLN A 39 -0.51 -18.78 -4.20
C GLN A 39 -1.82 -18.12 -4.58
N GLY A 40 -2.19 -18.16 -5.86
CA GLY A 40 -3.45 -17.64 -6.37
C GLY A 40 -3.24 -16.58 -7.44
N ILE A 41 -4.14 -15.62 -7.52
CA ILE A 41 -4.18 -14.68 -8.63
C ILE A 41 -3.61 -13.35 -8.19
N THR A 42 -2.61 -12.83 -8.88
CA THR A 42 -2.26 -11.41 -8.85
C THR A 42 -3.02 -10.69 -9.94
N TYR A 43 -3.61 -9.55 -9.62
CA TYR A 43 -4.44 -8.80 -10.56
C TYR A 43 -3.99 -7.35 -10.63
N ILE A 44 -3.59 -6.90 -11.81
CA ILE A 44 -3.10 -5.54 -12.06
C ILE A 44 -3.96 -4.92 -13.15
N SER A 45 -4.36 -3.67 -12.96
CA SER A 45 -5.20 -2.95 -13.91
C SER A 45 -4.63 -1.57 -14.23
N ALA A 46 -4.78 -1.11 -15.46
CA ALA A 46 -4.40 0.23 -15.85
C ALA A 46 -5.27 0.72 -17.01
N HIS A 47 -5.24 2.02 -17.28
CA HIS A 47 -5.95 2.62 -18.40
C HIS A 47 -5.40 2.19 -19.77
N ALA A 48 -6.29 2.09 -20.75
CA ALA A 48 -5.93 1.93 -22.17
C ALA A 48 -5.57 3.30 -22.77
N GLN A 49 -4.53 3.93 -22.23
CA GLN A 49 -4.01 5.23 -22.68
C GLN A 49 -2.53 5.13 -23.06
N GLU A 50 -2.05 6.12 -23.80
CA GLU A 50 -0.64 6.26 -24.15
C GLU A 50 0.21 6.30 -22.87
N GLY A 51 1.35 5.60 -22.90
CA GLY A 51 2.20 5.40 -21.72
C GLY A 51 1.64 4.41 -20.70
N MET A 52 0.49 3.76 -20.98
CA MET A 52 -0.14 2.81 -20.07
C MET A 52 -0.44 1.46 -20.77
N PHE A 53 -1.64 0.89 -20.58
CA PHE A 53 -2.04 -0.39 -21.17
C PHE A 53 -2.65 -0.26 -22.58
N LEU A 54 -2.58 0.93 -23.23
CA LEU A 54 -3.00 1.06 -24.63
C LEU A 54 -2.28 0.07 -25.56
N PRO A 55 -0.96 -0.18 -25.44
CA PRO A 55 -0.29 -1.17 -26.29
C PRO A 55 -0.85 -2.58 -26.13
N LEU A 56 -1.36 -2.96 -24.95
CA LEU A 56 -2.07 -4.24 -24.77
C LEU A 56 -3.35 -4.25 -25.60
N LEU A 57 -4.14 -3.18 -25.52
CA LEU A 57 -5.37 -3.06 -26.30
C LEU A 57 -5.08 -3.12 -27.80
N GLU A 58 -4.14 -2.32 -28.30
CA GLU A 58 -3.78 -2.27 -29.71
C GLU A 58 -3.24 -3.60 -30.23
N ALA A 59 -2.40 -4.29 -29.45
CA ALA A 59 -1.93 -5.63 -29.79
C ALA A 59 -3.08 -6.64 -29.80
N SER A 60 -4.03 -6.54 -28.86
CA SER A 60 -5.20 -7.43 -28.81
C SER A 60 -6.15 -7.27 -30.00
N LEU A 61 -6.23 -6.09 -30.61
CA LEU A 61 -7.04 -5.85 -31.81
C LEU A 61 -6.50 -6.57 -33.05
N GLN A 62 -5.25 -7.05 -33.01
CA GLN A 62 -4.61 -7.78 -34.09
C GLN A 62 -4.67 -9.29 -33.82
N ASP A 63 -5.36 -10.04 -34.68
CA ASP A 63 -5.56 -11.50 -34.54
C ASP A 63 -6.02 -11.92 -33.13
N ASP A 64 -6.90 -11.11 -32.52
CA ASP A 64 -7.41 -11.27 -31.16
C ASP A 64 -6.29 -11.45 -30.10
N GLY A 65 -5.15 -10.77 -30.30
CA GLY A 65 -3.99 -10.81 -29.41
C GLY A 65 -3.24 -12.13 -29.42
N ARG A 66 -3.46 -13.01 -30.40
CA ARG A 66 -2.73 -14.28 -30.49
C ARG A 66 -1.21 -14.10 -30.55
N SER A 67 -0.73 -13.00 -31.13
CA SER A 67 0.69 -12.64 -31.16
C SER A 67 1.27 -12.33 -29.77
N MET A 68 0.43 -12.02 -28.78
CA MET A 68 0.86 -11.75 -27.41
C MET A 68 1.14 -13.02 -26.61
N VAL A 69 0.62 -14.17 -27.04
CA VAL A 69 0.88 -15.44 -26.37
C VAL A 69 2.38 -15.77 -26.45
N GLY A 70 2.99 -16.01 -25.30
CA GLY A 70 4.44 -16.21 -25.16
C GLY A 70 5.24 -14.96 -24.82
N MET A 71 4.64 -13.76 -24.87
CA MET A 71 5.31 -12.52 -24.44
C MET A 71 5.58 -12.52 -22.94
N HIS A 72 6.60 -11.77 -22.53
CA HIS A 72 7.06 -11.72 -21.15
C HIS A 72 6.45 -10.55 -20.37
N VAL A 73 6.13 -10.81 -19.11
CA VAL A 73 5.70 -9.80 -18.14
C VAL A 73 6.56 -9.93 -16.90
N ASP A 74 7.23 -8.85 -16.52
CA ASP A 74 7.88 -8.73 -15.21
C ASP A 74 7.00 -7.90 -14.28
N VAL A 75 6.82 -8.39 -13.06
CA VAL A 75 6.20 -7.64 -11.96
C VAL A 75 7.23 -7.51 -10.85
N TYR A 76 7.45 -6.28 -10.41
CA TYR A 76 8.39 -5.97 -9.34
C TYR A 76 7.62 -5.66 -8.05
N THR A 77 8.19 -6.06 -6.93
CA THR A 77 7.65 -5.79 -5.59
C THR A 77 8.61 -4.90 -4.81
N ASN A 78 8.09 -4.19 -3.82
CA ASN A 78 8.84 -3.19 -3.05
C ASN A 78 10.06 -3.77 -2.29
N ASP A 79 10.06 -5.07 -2.02
CA ASP A 79 11.21 -5.80 -1.48
C ASP A 79 12.37 -5.99 -2.45
N ALA A 80 12.28 -5.51 -3.69
CA ALA A 80 13.25 -5.76 -4.75
C ALA A 80 13.28 -7.22 -5.23
N MET A 81 12.10 -7.85 -5.35
CA MET A 81 11.93 -9.03 -6.21
C MET A 81 11.37 -8.66 -7.58
N ARG A 82 11.74 -9.48 -8.56
CA ARG A 82 11.13 -9.58 -9.88
C ARG A 82 10.45 -10.94 -10.01
N TYR A 83 9.19 -10.94 -10.41
CA TYR A 83 8.41 -12.11 -10.78
C TYR A 83 8.13 -12.05 -12.28
N GLY A 84 8.74 -12.97 -13.02
CA GLY A 84 8.54 -13.10 -14.45
C GLY A 84 7.38 -14.03 -14.76
N TYR A 85 6.58 -13.65 -15.75
CA TYR A 85 5.45 -14.39 -16.25
C TYR A 85 5.51 -14.50 -17.77
N THR A 86 4.81 -15.50 -18.31
CA THR A 86 4.59 -15.65 -19.76
C THR A 86 3.09 -15.60 -20.04
N ILE A 87 2.70 -14.78 -21.01
CA ILE A 87 1.30 -14.68 -21.42
C ILE A 87 0.84 -16.01 -22.02
N GLU A 88 -0.19 -16.60 -21.42
CA GLU A 88 -0.80 -17.85 -21.86
C GLU A 88 -2.02 -17.58 -22.75
N ARG A 89 -2.81 -16.57 -22.39
CA ARG A 89 -4.11 -16.30 -23.02
C ARG A 89 -4.47 -14.83 -23.00
N VAL A 90 -5.06 -14.36 -24.10
CA VAL A 90 -5.70 -13.06 -24.23
C VAL A 90 -7.21 -13.26 -24.28
N VAL A 91 -7.95 -12.52 -23.46
CA VAL A 91 -9.41 -12.57 -23.39
C VAL A 91 -9.96 -11.18 -23.66
N ARG A 92 -10.58 -11.02 -24.83
CA ARG A 92 -11.27 -9.78 -25.21
C ARG A 92 -12.74 -9.83 -24.85
N HIS A 93 -13.34 -8.66 -24.68
CA HIS A 93 -14.76 -8.47 -24.38
C HIS A 93 -15.20 -9.15 -23.07
N ALA A 94 -14.30 -9.30 -22.10
CA ALA A 94 -14.65 -9.79 -20.78
C ALA A 94 -15.56 -8.75 -20.09
N THR A 95 -16.73 -9.17 -19.63
CA THR A 95 -17.67 -8.26 -18.95
C THR A 95 -17.57 -8.31 -17.43
N ASP A 96 -16.77 -9.24 -16.90
CA ASP A 96 -16.63 -9.52 -15.48
C ASP A 96 -15.29 -10.24 -15.17
N TYR A 97 -15.22 -10.88 -14.01
CA TYR A 97 -14.10 -11.69 -13.57
C TYR A 97 -14.22 -13.17 -13.98
N GLU A 98 -14.99 -13.52 -15.01
CA GLU A 98 -15.16 -14.93 -15.44
C GLU A 98 -13.83 -15.62 -15.73
N VAL A 99 -12.81 -14.90 -16.19
CA VAL A 99 -11.48 -15.47 -16.40
C VAL A 99 -10.93 -16.08 -15.10
N ILE A 100 -11.21 -15.43 -13.96
CA ILE A 100 -10.74 -15.85 -12.63
C ILE A 100 -11.44 -17.12 -12.18
N ASN A 101 -12.75 -17.22 -12.46
CA ASN A 101 -13.54 -18.40 -12.09
C ASN A 101 -13.08 -19.69 -12.81
N SER A 102 -12.22 -19.57 -13.83
CA SER A 102 -11.63 -20.70 -14.53
C SER A 102 -10.36 -21.28 -13.89
N PHE A 103 -9.85 -20.68 -12.80
CA PHE A 103 -8.60 -21.09 -12.15
C PHE A 103 -8.79 -21.66 -10.75
N SER A 104 -7.87 -22.53 -10.34
CA SER A 104 -7.75 -22.92 -8.94
C SER A 104 -7.11 -21.79 -8.14
N LEU A 105 -7.64 -21.49 -6.95
CA LEU A 105 -7.04 -20.52 -6.02
C LEU A 105 -5.64 -20.93 -5.54
N THR A 106 -5.22 -22.17 -5.78
CA THR A 106 -3.87 -22.67 -5.44
C THR A 106 -2.85 -22.42 -6.56
N GLU A 107 -3.27 -21.96 -7.73
CA GLU A 107 -2.39 -21.75 -8.87
C GLU A 107 -1.97 -20.28 -8.97
N ARG A 108 -0.66 -20.04 -8.96
CA ARG A 108 -0.11 -18.70 -9.27
C ARG A 108 -0.46 -18.28 -10.69
N ARG A 109 -1.09 -17.12 -10.83
CA ARG A 109 -1.48 -16.50 -12.11
C ARG A 109 -1.34 -14.98 -12.00
N LEU A 110 -0.95 -14.34 -13.08
CA LEU A 110 -1.05 -12.89 -13.23
C LEU A 110 -2.17 -12.56 -14.21
N ILE A 111 -3.03 -11.62 -13.82
CA ILE A 111 -4.04 -11.02 -14.69
C ILE A 111 -3.72 -9.55 -14.89
N LEU A 112 -3.56 -9.13 -16.13
CA LEU A 112 -3.53 -7.71 -16.50
C LEU A 112 -4.87 -7.32 -17.09
N GLN A 113 -5.46 -6.21 -16.66
CA GLN A 113 -6.74 -5.73 -17.17
C GLN A 113 -6.69 -4.29 -17.66
N THR A 114 -7.33 -4.03 -18.81
CA THR A 114 -7.66 -2.68 -19.27
C THR A 114 -9.06 -2.58 -19.89
N SER A 115 -9.55 -1.36 -20.12
CA SER A 115 -10.82 -1.09 -20.80
C SER A 115 -10.68 -1.21 -22.32
N GLU A 116 -11.69 -1.76 -23.02
CA GLU A 116 -11.67 -1.83 -24.49
C GLU A 116 -12.33 -0.65 -25.21
N GLY A 117 -13.05 0.19 -24.47
CA GLY A 117 -13.82 1.28 -25.07
C GLY A 117 -13.79 2.57 -24.26
N PRO A 118 -14.61 3.57 -24.64
CA PRO A 118 -14.71 4.83 -23.92
C PRO A 118 -15.13 4.62 -22.46
N PHE A 119 -15.02 5.69 -21.66
CA PHE A 119 -15.45 5.72 -20.27
C PHE A 119 -16.84 5.08 -20.08
N GLY A 120 -16.98 4.20 -19.10
CA GLY A 120 -18.23 3.50 -18.79
C GLY A 120 -18.50 2.24 -19.63
N THR A 121 -17.61 1.85 -20.55
CA THR A 121 -17.72 0.55 -21.23
C THR A 121 -17.45 -0.60 -20.25
N THR A 122 -18.34 -1.59 -20.30
CA THR A 122 -18.29 -2.80 -19.47
C THR A 122 -17.20 -3.76 -19.93
N GLU A 123 -16.96 -3.81 -21.24
CA GLU A 123 -15.99 -4.73 -21.85
C GLU A 123 -14.56 -4.38 -21.45
N LYS A 124 -13.83 -5.41 -21.02
CA LYS A 124 -12.44 -5.38 -20.59
C LYS A 124 -11.62 -6.34 -21.41
N LEU A 125 -10.38 -5.93 -21.66
CA LEU A 125 -9.31 -6.81 -22.10
C LEU A 125 -8.67 -7.39 -20.84
N GLN A 126 -8.57 -8.72 -20.78
CA GLN A 126 -7.87 -9.44 -19.71
C GLN A 126 -6.78 -10.32 -20.31
N ILE A 127 -5.55 -10.14 -19.82
CA ILE A 127 -4.38 -10.94 -20.18
C ILE A 127 -4.10 -11.91 -19.04
N VAL A 128 -4.05 -13.20 -19.33
CA VAL A 128 -3.66 -14.24 -18.37
C VAL A 128 -2.23 -14.63 -18.63
N ALA A 129 -1.40 -14.57 -17.59
CA ALA A 129 -0.03 -15.00 -17.62
C ALA A 129 0.26 -16.02 -16.51
N VAL A 130 1.17 -16.95 -16.81
CA VAL A 130 1.61 -18.01 -15.89
C VAL A 130 3.03 -17.71 -15.42
N PRO A 131 3.39 -18.10 -14.18
CA PRO A 131 4.74 -17.87 -13.66
C PRO A 131 5.80 -18.52 -14.55
N LEU A 132 6.89 -17.80 -14.80
CA LEU A 132 8.04 -18.25 -15.55
C LEU A 132 9.26 -18.43 -14.63
N ASP A 133 9.64 -17.36 -13.95
CA ASP A 133 10.80 -17.30 -13.06
C ASP A 133 10.60 -16.22 -11.97
N GLU A 134 11.47 -16.24 -10.96
CA GLU A 134 11.50 -15.24 -9.91
C GLU A 134 12.95 -15.03 -9.45
N GLY A 135 13.27 -13.82 -9.00
CA GLY A 135 14.62 -13.52 -8.52
C GLY A 135 14.75 -12.10 -8.00
N PRO A 136 15.89 -11.76 -7.39
CA PRO A 136 16.14 -10.40 -6.93
C PRO A 136 16.21 -9.42 -8.11
N ALA A 137 15.77 -8.20 -7.85
CA ALA A 137 15.80 -7.05 -8.75
C ALA A 137 16.70 -5.94 -8.18
N ASP A 138 17.06 -4.97 -9.01
CA ASP A 138 17.67 -3.74 -8.51
C ASP A 138 16.62 -2.95 -7.68
N PRO A 139 16.93 -2.50 -6.45
CA PRO A 139 15.95 -1.78 -5.65
C PRO A 139 15.38 -0.51 -6.29
N ALA A 140 16.15 0.18 -7.14
CA ALA A 140 15.67 1.36 -7.85
C ALA A 140 14.72 1.01 -9.02
N GLU A 141 14.93 -0.16 -9.64
CA GLU A 141 14.03 -0.69 -10.67
C GLU A 141 12.72 -1.20 -10.05
N ALA A 142 12.80 -1.81 -8.86
CA ALA A 142 11.63 -2.36 -8.18
C ALA A 142 10.80 -1.31 -7.43
N ASN A 143 11.39 -0.15 -7.11
CA ASN A 143 10.74 0.95 -6.40
C ASN A 143 10.80 2.26 -7.19
N PRO A 144 10.24 2.31 -8.42
CA PRO A 144 10.14 3.57 -9.16
C PRO A 144 9.21 4.54 -8.42
N GLU A 145 9.58 5.81 -8.34
CA GLU A 145 8.73 6.84 -7.73
C GLU A 145 7.44 7.01 -8.56
N PRO A 146 6.25 6.70 -8.01
CA PRO A 146 5.03 6.80 -8.78
C PRO A 146 4.65 8.27 -8.96
N MET A 147 4.22 8.63 -10.17
CA MET A 147 3.74 9.99 -10.49
C MET A 147 2.25 10.00 -10.85
N PRO A 148 1.36 9.52 -9.97
CA PRO A 148 -0.04 9.39 -10.30
C PRO A 148 -0.68 10.76 -10.54
N ARG A 149 -1.54 10.83 -11.56
CA ARG A 149 -2.36 12.02 -11.83
C ARG A 149 -3.79 11.62 -12.15
N ASP A 150 -4.71 12.55 -11.92
CA ASP A 150 -6.07 12.42 -12.43
C ASP A 150 -6.01 12.25 -13.95
N CYS A 151 -6.63 11.18 -14.42
CA CYS A 151 -6.82 10.99 -15.84
C CYS A 151 -7.71 12.10 -16.35
N ARG A 152 -7.10 13.07 -17.04
CA ARG A 152 -7.89 13.98 -17.85
C ARG A 152 -8.51 13.10 -18.94
N PRO A 153 -9.83 13.19 -19.17
CA PRO A 153 -10.36 12.72 -20.44
C PRO A 153 -9.66 13.58 -21.48
N ASP A 154 -8.59 13.04 -22.08
CA ASP A 154 -7.86 13.70 -23.15
C ASP A 154 -8.93 14.27 -24.11
N GLN A 155 -8.91 15.53 -24.54
CA GLN A 155 -7.98 16.06 -25.56
C GLN A 155 -7.58 15.07 -26.69
N LEU A 156 -8.17 13.87 -26.73
CA LEU A 156 -8.20 12.96 -27.85
C LEU A 156 -9.03 13.65 -28.93
N ARG A 157 -8.32 14.30 -29.87
CA ARG A 157 -8.83 14.80 -31.17
C ARG A 157 -9.46 16.19 -31.25
N SER A 158 -9.15 17.15 -30.38
CA SER A 158 -9.21 18.54 -30.83
C SER A 158 -7.93 18.82 -31.61
N GLY A 159 -7.95 18.52 -32.91
CA GLY A 159 -6.89 18.86 -33.85
C GLY A 159 -6.81 20.38 -34.08
N ASP A 160 -6.50 21.13 -33.02
CA ASP A 160 -6.12 22.52 -33.18
C ASP A 160 -4.71 22.57 -33.78
N PRO A 161 -4.54 23.21 -34.95
CA PRO A 161 -3.24 23.32 -35.58
C PRO A 161 -2.27 24.09 -34.67
N PRO A 162 -0.96 23.78 -34.73
CA PRO A 162 0.03 24.47 -33.91
C PRO A 162 -0.06 25.98 -34.18
N GLU A 163 -0.35 26.73 -33.13
CA GLU A 163 -0.25 28.19 -33.16
C GLU A 163 1.18 28.55 -33.61
N PRO A 164 1.34 29.40 -34.64
CA PRO A 164 2.66 29.74 -35.13
C PRO A 164 3.43 30.52 -34.07
N SER A 165 4.55 29.92 -33.65
CA SER A 165 5.58 30.53 -32.81
C SER A 165 6.12 31.82 -33.45
N GLU A 166 5.65 32.97 -32.99
CA GLU A 166 6.31 34.26 -33.24
C GLU A 166 7.26 34.63 -32.09
N SER A 167 8.56 34.59 -32.39
CA SER A 167 9.59 35.45 -31.79
C SER A 167 10.78 35.49 -32.76
N PRO A 168 11.69 36.49 -32.75
CA PRO A 168 11.87 37.57 -31.75
C PRO A 168 12.19 38.97 -32.34
N GLY A 169 12.19 40.03 -31.50
CA GLY A 169 12.60 41.36 -31.94
C GLY A 169 12.86 42.41 -30.84
N SER A 170 14.16 42.59 -30.54
CA SER A 170 14.84 43.85 -30.20
C SER A 170 14.70 44.54 -28.83
N SER A 171 15.81 44.39 -28.09
CA SER A 171 16.70 45.46 -27.54
C SER A 171 16.44 46.07 -26.15
N PRO A 172 17.53 46.36 -25.39
CA PRO A 172 17.46 46.71 -23.97
C PRO A 172 17.44 48.22 -23.73
N VAL A 173 16.73 48.64 -22.69
CA VAL A 173 16.90 49.98 -22.09
C VAL A 173 17.39 49.80 -20.67
N VAL A 174 18.62 50.30 -20.45
CA VAL A 174 19.28 50.47 -19.15
C VAL A 174 18.65 51.67 -18.44
N ILE A 175 18.10 51.46 -17.25
CA ILE A 175 17.95 52.54 -16.25
C ILE A 175 18.40 51.96 -14.91
N ALA A 176 19.47 52.55 -14.38
CA ALA A 176 19.93 52.36 -13.01
C ALA A 176 19.19 53.35 -12.10
N ASP A 177 18.81 52.90 -10.90
CA ASP A 177 18.93 53.70 -9.67
C ASP A 177 18.85 52.80 -8.41
N PRO A 178 19.45 53.22 -7.27
CA PRO A 178 19.81 52.35 -6.15
C PRO A 178 18.79 52.39 -5.02
N THR A 179 18.72 51.34 -4.21
CA THR A 179 18.12 51.39 -2.85
C THR A 179 18.64 50.22 -2.01
N PRO A 180 18.64 50.31 -0.67
CA PRO A 180 19.81 50.01 0.15
C PRO A 180 19.74 48.64 0.80
N SER A 181 20.91 48.04 1.02
CA SER A 181 21.08 46.81 1.80
C SER A 181 20.64 47.01 3.25
N PHE A 182 19.60 46.27 3.65
CA PHE A 182 19.22 46.11 5.06
C PHE A 182 20.02 44.94 5.63
N VAL A 183 20.93 45.21 6.57
CA VAL A 183 21.69 44.21 7.30
C VAL A 183 20.90 43.85 8.57
N PRO A 184 20.48 42.59 8.77
CA PRO A 184 19.88 42.18 10.03
C PRO A 184 20.93 42.08 11.15
N PRO A 185 20.59 42.42 12.41
CA PRO A 185 21.52 42.33 13.52
C PRO A 185 21.85 40.88 13.88
N SER A 186 23.15 40.66 14.11
CA SER A 186 23.74 39.41 14.59
C SER A 186 23.23 39.04 15.98
N SER A 187 22.73 37.82 16.13
CA SER A 187 22.30 37.27 17.43
C SER A 187 23.51 36.83 18.27
N PRO A 188 23.47 37.01 19.61
CA PRO A 188 24.57 36.63 20.50
C PRO A 188 24.71 35.10 20.63
N PRO A 189 25.93 34.58 20.89
CA PRO A 189 26.18 33.15 21.02
C PRO A 189 25.57 32.57 22.31
N ALA A 190 24.89 31.44 22.18
CA ALA A 190 24.42 30.63 23.30
C ALA A 190 25.60 29.97 24.06
N PRO A 191 25.51 29.81 25.39
CA PRO A 191 26.58 29.20 26.19
C PRO A 191 26.74 27.70 25.91
N ALA A 192 27.99 27.27 25.83
CA ALA A 192 28.39 25.88 25.62
C ALA A 192 27.96 25.00 26.81
N ILE A 193 27.11 24.00 26.52
CA ILE A 193 26.80 22.92 27.46
C ILE A 193 27.81 21.80 27.22
N THR A 194 28.56 21.47 28.27
CA THR A 194 29.58 20.42 28.29
C THR A 194 28.91 19.04 28.20
N ALA A 195 29.22 18.28 27.15
CA ALA A 195 28.78 16.89 27.01
C ALA A 195 29.57 15.95 27.93
N PRO A 196 28.95 14.93 28.54
CA PRO A 196 29.63 13.87 29.29
C PRO A 196 30.36 12.89 28.34
N PRO A 197 31.33 12.11 28.87
CA PRO A 197 32.30 11.38 28.05
C PRO A 197 31.73 10.13 27.37
N SER A 198 32.21 9.90 26.14
CA SER A 198 32.01 8.71 25.32
C SER A 198 32.34 7.42 26.06
N ALA A 199 31.42 6.46 26.03
CA ALA A 199 31.67 5.06 26.34
C ALA A 199 31.35 4.20 25.11
N SER A 200 32.41 3.64 24.54
CA SER A 200 32.55 2.37 23.82
C SER A 200 31.46 1.94 22.82
N SER A 201 31.81 2.02 21.53
CA SER A 201 31.19 1.31 20.41
C SER A 201 31.14 -0.21 20.64
N PRO A 202 30.01 -0.88 20.45
CA PRO A 202 29.97 -2.32 20.18
C PRO A 202 30.47 -2.57 18.75
N GLY A 203 31.21 -3.67 18.61
CA GLY A 203 31.99 -4.00 17.42
C GLY A 203 31.18 -4.24 16.15
N THR A 204 31.89 -4.04 15.05
CA THR A 204 31.54 -4.49 13.71
C THR A 204 31.22 -5.99 13.70
N SER A 205 29.93 -6.32 13.70
CA SER A 205 29.45 -7.63 13.30
C SER A 205 29.71 -7.80 11.80
N THR A 206 30.55 -8.78 11.48
CA THR A 206 30.79 -9.24 10.12
C THR A 206 29.56 -10.03 9.69
N SER A 207 28.69 -9.42 8.87
CA SER A 207 27.52 -10.09 8.29
C SER A 207 27.99 -11.12 7.24
N PRO A 208 27.74 -12.42 7.41
CA PRO A 208 27.98 -13.42 6.39
C PRO A 208 26.72 -13.61 5.53
N GLY A 209 26.82 -13.31 4.23
CA GLY A 209 25.89 -13.78 3.19
C GLY A 209 24.53 -13.06 3.14
N GLY A 210 24.42 -12.07 2.25
CA GLY A 210 23.14 -11.45 1.88
C GLY A 210 22.23 -12.46 1.17
N GLY A 211 21.45 -13.19 1.96
CA GLY A 211 20.20 -13.80 1.51
C GLY A 211 19.12 -12.72 1.47
N PHE A 212 18.33 -12.73 0.42
CA PHE A 212 17.17 -11.88 0.24
C PHE A 212 16.12 -12.17 1.32
N VAL A 213 15.56 -11.12 1.96
CA VAL A 213 14.44 -11.24 2.91
C VAL A 213 13.24 -10.58 2.23
N PRO A 214 12.15 -11.32 1.92
CA PRO A 214 10.95 -10.75 1.31
C PRO A 214 10.34 -9.66 2.18
N ALA A 215 9.57 -8.74 1.56
CA ALA A 215 8.90 -7.64 2.27
C ALA A 215 8.09 -8.21 3.44
N ALA A 216 8.30 -7.61 4.59
CA ALA A 216 7.71 -8.03 5.85
C ALA A 216 6.35 -7.37 6.01
N PHE A 217 5.26 -8.14 5.95
CA PHE A 217 3.91 -7.63 6.20
C PHE A 217 3.45 -8.01 7.59
N ALA A 218 2.62 -7.18 8.21
CA ALA A 218 1.99 -7.51 9.50
C ALA A 218 1.16 -8.81 9.38
N SER A 219 1.52 -9.83 10.16
CA SER A 219 0.94 -11.17 10.13
C SER A 219 0.24 -11.57 11.43
N ARG A 220 0.51 -10.88 12.54
CA ARG A 220 -0.14 -11.10 13.84
C ARG A 220 -0.10 -9.84 14.69
N VAL A 221 -1.13 -9.61 15.50
CA VAL A 221 -1.18 -8.54 16.50
C VAL A 221 -1.55 -9.09 17.86
N VAL A 222 -0.81 -8.69 18.90
CA VAL A 222 -1.00 -9.12 20.28
C VAL A 222 -1.08 -7.91 21.20
N VAL A 223 -2.11 -7.86 22.04
CA VAL A 223 -2.23 -6.93 23.16
C VAL A 223 -2.46 -7.75 24.42
N ALA A 224 -1.38 -8.20 25.03
CA ALA A 224 -1.41 -9.20 26.11
C ALA A 224 -2.25 -8.73 27.31
N ASP A 225 -2.13 -7.45 27.69
CA ASP A 225 -2.89 -6.84 28.80
C ASP A 225 -4.42 -6.87 28.57
N LEU A 226 -4.86 -6.96 27.31
CA LEU A 226 -6.27 -7.04 26.91
C LEU A 226 -6.70 -8.44 26.45
N GLY A 227 -5.79 -9.42 26.48
CA GLY A 227 -6.07 -10.78 26.00
C GLY A 227 -6.34 -10.87 24.49
N ILE A 228 -5.78 -9.95 23.69
CA ILE A 228 -5.94 -9.94 22.24
C ILE A 228 -4.75 -10.64 21.61
N ASP A 229 -5.04 -11.58 20.71
CA ASP A 229 -4.05 -12.31 19.92
C ASP A 229 -4.72 -12.74 18.61
N LEU A 230 -4.44 -12.02 17.53
CA LEU A 230 -5.11 -12.20 16.24
C LEU A 230 -4.10 -12.38 15.11
N PRO A 231 -4.35 -13.32 14.17
CA PRO A 231 -3.72 -13.24 12.86
C PRO A 231 -4.12 -11.92 12.18
N VAL A 232 -3.18 -11.34 11.46
CA VAL A 232 -3.41 -10.13 10.65
C VAL A 232 -3.39 -10.55 9.20
N VAL A 233 -4.38 -10.09 8.44
CA VAL A 233 -4.48 -10.28 6.99
C VAL A 233 -4.49 -8.93 6.27
N SER A 234 -4.40 -8.96 4.95
CA SER A 234 -4.64 -7.77 4.13
C SER A 234 -6.05 -7.24 4.36
N GLY A 235 -6.18 -5.93 4.56
CA GLY A 235 -7.47 -5.25 4.66
C GLY A 235 -8.31 -5.32 3.40
N ASP A 236 -7.76 -5.82 2.31
CA ASP A 236 -8.46 -5.98 1.04
C ASP A 236 -9.16 -7.32 0.88
N LEU A 237 -8.94 -8.26 1.81
CA LEU A 237 -9.68 -9.52 1.82
C LEU A 237 -11.18 -9.36 2.20
N GLN A 238 -11.65 -8.15 2.51
CA GLN A 238 -12.97 -7.91 3.09
C GLN A 238 -14.16 -8.33 2.20
N PRO A 239 -15.17 -9.02 2.76
CA PRO A 239 -16.40 -9.31 2.03
C PRO A 239 -17.23 -8.03 1.84
N PRO A 240 -18.01 -7.90 0.75
CA PRO A 240 -18.97 -6.82 0.62
C PRO A 240 -20.01 -6.86 1.76
N PRO A 241 -20.36 -5.73 2.42
CA PRO A 241 -19.90 -4.37 2.17
C PRO A 241 -18.80 -3.92 3.15
N ASN A 242 -17.53 -4.19 2.81
CA ASN A 242 -16.32 -3.50 3.30
C ASN A 242 -16.16 -3.42 4.82
N TYR A 243 -16.21 -4.56 5.50
CA TYR A 243 -15.83 -4.64 6.92
C TYR A 243 -14.90 -5.86 7.16
N PRO A 244 -13.87 -5.77 8.04
CA PRO A 244 -12.95 -6.87 8.34
C PRO A 244 -13.67 -8.19 8.66
N PHE A 245 -13.11 -9.31 8.22
CA PHE A 245 -13.59 -10.63 8.62
C PHE A 245 -13.55 -10.81 10.13
N CYS A 246 -14.32 -11.78 10.62
CA CYS A 246 -14.20 -12.26 11.98
C CYS A 246 -12.95 -13.14 12.14
N ASP A 247 -12.49 -13.26 13.38
CA ASP A 247 -11.33 -14.07 13.82
C ASP A 247 -9.96 -13.62 13.25
N VAL A 248 -9.90 -12.45 12.61
CA VAL A 248 -8.67 -11.86 12.07
C VAL A 248 -8.67 -10.34 12.29
N ALA A 249 -7.48 -9.74 12.36
CA ALA A 249 -7.30 -8.32 12.16
C ALA A 249 -6.86 -8.04 10.71
N ALA A 250 -6.95 -6.79 10.29
CA ALA A 250 -6.69 -6.38 8.91
C ALA A 250 -5.82 -5.11 8.87
N TYR A 251 -4.66 -5.16 8.21
CA TYR A 251 -3.85 -3.95 7.98
C TYR A 251 -4.41 -3.13 6.81
N VAL A 252 -4.30 -1.81 6.88
CA VAL A 252 -4.70 -0.89 5.81
C VAL A 252 -3.54 -0.79 4.81
N THR A 253 -3.78 -1.16 3.56
CA THR A 253 -2.72 -1.48 2.60
C THR A 253 -2.10 -0.27 1.90
N PHE A 254 -2.73 0.90 2.00
CA PHE A 254 -2.17 2.17 1.52
C PHE A 254 -1.38 2.94 2.57
N LEU A 255 -1.20 2.36 3.77
CA LEU A 255 -0.38 2.90 4.84
C LEU A 255 0.84 1.98 5.06
N SER A 256 1.81 2.46 5.85
CA SER A 256 3.12 1.83 6.02
C SER A 256 3.05 0.45 6.69
N GLN A 257 3.93 -0.47 6.31
CA GLN A 257 4.20 -1.71 7.06
C GLN A 257 5.08 -1.43 8.30
N PRO A 258 5.19 -2.39 9.25
CA PRO A 258 5.95 -2.18 10.48
C PRO A 258 7.43 -1.82 10.28
N ASP A 259 8.05 -2.30 9.21
CA ASP A 259 9.45 -2.04 8.84
C ASP A 259 9.65 -0.71 8.09
N GLU A 260 8.56 -0.08 7.65
CA GLU A 260 8.57 1.15 6.87
C GLU A 260 8.39 2.38 7.76
N VAL A 261 8.90 3.54 7.31
CA VAL A 261 8.62 4.83 7.98
C VAL A 261 7.15 5.18 7.77
N GLY A 262 6.49 5.65 8.83
CA GLY A 262 5.11 6.11 8.82
C GLY A 262 4.22 5.35 9.81
N THR A 263 3.00 5.06 9.38
CA THR A 263 1.95 4.51 10.25
C THR A 263 1.51 3.15 9.77
N THR A 264 1.75 2.12 10.57
CA THR A 264 1.02 0.86 10.44
C THR A 264 -0.36 1.01 11.05
N TYR A 265 -1.40 0.63 10.29
CA TYR A 265 -2.78 0.81 10.71
C TYR A 265 -3.52 -0.52 10.61
N ILE A 266 -3.93 -1.06 11.75
CA ILE A 266 -4.59 -2.37 11.85
C ILE A 266 -6.01 -2.18 12.38
N THR A 267 -6.97 -2.84 11.76
CA THR A 267 -8.39 -2.75 12.06
C THR A 267 -8.95 -4.12 12.43
N ALA A 268 -9.93 -4.17 13.32
CA ALA A 268 -10.71 -5.38 13.58
C ALA A 268 -12.10 -5.01 14.12
N HIS A 269 -13.00 -5.98 14.19
CA HIS A 269 -14.31 -5.79 14.82
C HIS A 269 -14.20 -5.61 16.34
N ALA A 270 -15.13 -4.81 16.90
CA ALA A 270 -15.40 -4.79 18.34
C ALA A 270 -16.29 -5.97 18.73
N GLN A 271 -15.80 -7.19 18.52
CA GLN A 271 -16.49 -8.44 18.87
C GLN A 271 -15.65 -9.31 19.80
N GLU A 272 -16.30 -10.25 20.46
CA GLU A 272 -15.64 -11.27 21.28
C GLU A 272 -14.58 -12.01 20.45
N GLY A 273 -13.41 -12.25 21.05
CA GLY A 273 -12.25 -12.81 20.36
C GLY A 273 -11.50 -11.83 19.46
N MET A 274 -11.93 -10.56 19.37
CA MET A 274 -11.32 -9.54 18.52
C MET A 274 -10.95 -8.27 19.29
N PHE A 275 -11.23 -7.07 18.76
CA PHE A 275 -10.91 -5.79 19.38
C PHE A 275 -11.99 -5.29 20.35
N LEU A 276 -12.98 -6.10 20.73
CA LEU A 276 -13.94 -5.73 21.78
C LEU A 276 -13.26 -5.32 23.10
N PRO A 277 -12.19 -5.99 23.58
CA PRO A 277 -11.52 -5.57 24.81
C PRO A 277 -10.94 -4.15 24.75
N ILE A 278 -10.56 -3.66 23.55
CA ILE A 278 -10.13 -2.26 23.36
C ILE A 278 -11.31 -1.32 23.59
N LEU A 279 -12.48 -1.66 23.04
CA LEU A 279 -13.71 -0.88 23.25
C LEU A 279 -14.11 -0.88 24.73
N ASP A 280 -14.18 -2.06 25.37
CA ASP A 280 -14.56 -2.20 26.78
C ASP A 280 -13.60 -1.47 27.73
N ALA A 281 -12.30 -1.46 27.40
CA ALA A 281 -11.29 -0.69 28.14
C ALA A 281 -11.47 0.82 27.92
N SER A 282 -11.78 1.26 26.69
CA SER A 282 -11.97 2.68 26.40
C SER A 282 -13.21 3.28 27.07
N GLN A 283 -14.24 2.49 27.34
CA GLN A 283 -15.43 2.94 28.07
C GLN A 283 -15.16 3.22 29.56
N ARG A 284 -14.01 2.79 30.09
CA ARG A 284 -13.57 3.05 31.46
C ARG A 284 -12.55 4.19 31.45
N ASP A 285 -12.93 5.31 32.07
CA ASP A 285 -12.08 6.51 32.19
C ASP A 285 -11.42 6.91 30.84
N ASP A 286 -12.21 6.87 29.77
CA ASP A 286 -11.78 7.13 28.38
C ASP A 286 -10.52 6.37 27.93
N GLY A 287 -10.32 5.16 28.47
CA GLY A 287 -9.21 4.28 28.13
C GLY A 287 -7.87 4.69 28.73
N VAL A 288 -7.85 5.52 29.77
CA VAL A 288 -6.61 5.91 30.47
C VAL A 288 -5.79 4.69 30.90
N GLU A 289 -6.45 3.58 31.28
CA GLU A 289 -5.77 2.33 31.64
C GLU A 289 -4.96 1.71 30.48
N MET A 290 -5.28 2.03 29.22
CA MET A 290 -4.53 1.55 28.06
C MET A 290 -3.23 2.33 27.82
N LEU A 291 -3.06 3.51 28.42
CA LEU A 291 -1.85 4.29 28.26
C LEU A 291 -0.65 3.55 28.85
N GLY A 292 0.38 3.35 28.04
CA GLY A 292 1.59 2.63 28.40
C GLY A 292 1.52 1.12 28.21
N MET A 293 0.36 0.54 27.85
CA MET A 293 0.25 -0.87 27.43
C MET A 293 1.13 -1.15 26.21
N THR A 294 1.55 -2.41 26.08
CA THR A 294 2.37 -2.86 24.95
C THR A 294 1.48 -3.53 23.90
N VAL A 295 1.75 -3.23 22.64
CA VAL A 295 1.17 -3.91 21.48
C VAL A 295 2.32 -4.52 20.69
N ASP A 296 2.29 -5.83 20.49
CA ASP A 296 3.26 -6.51 19.63
C ASP A 296 2.64 -6.78 18.26
N VAL A 297 3.34 -6.40 17.19
CA VAL A 297 3.00 -6.75 15.81
C VAL A 297 4.10 -7.65 15.27
N TYR A 298 3.72 -8.80 14.75
CA TYR A 298 4.65 -9.72 14.10
C TYR A 298 4.54 -9.59 12.59
N THR A 299 5.63 -9.87 11.91
CA THR A 299 5.71 -9.81 10.45
C THR A 299 6.10 -11.15 9.82
N THR A 300 5.82 -11.28 8.53
CA THR A 300 6.06 -12.51 7.73
C THR A 300 7.53 -12.95 7.67
N ASP A 301 8.47 -12.03 7.91
CA ASP A 301 9.91 -12.29 7.99
C ASP A 301 10.38 -12.69 9.41
N ALA A 302 9.44 -12.99 10.30
CA ALA A 302 9.68 -13.41 11.68
C ALA A 302 10.35 -12.32 12.54
N LEU A 303 9.95 -11.06 12.37
CA LEU A 303 10.24 -10.00 13.32
C LEU A 303 9.03 -9.71 14.22
N ARG A 304 9.31 -9.20 15.42
CA ARG A 304 8.35 -8.68 16.40
C ARG A 304 8.66 -7.21 16.65
N TYR A 305 7.69 -6.36 16.36
CA TYR A 305 7.69 -4.94 16.63
C TYR A 305 6.85 -4.68 17.88
N SER A 306 7.49 -4.23 18.96
CA SER A 306 6.79 -3.87 20.19
C SER A 306 6.55 -2.38 20.23
N TYR A 307 5.29 -1.98 20.40
CA TYR A 307 4.85 -0.59 20.48
C TYR A 307 4.27 -0.28 21.86
N ARG A 308 4.37 0.98 22.29
CA ARG A 308 3.76 1.45 23.54
C ARG A 308 2.65 2.44 23.24
N VAL A 309 1.45 2.15 23.74
CA VAL A 309 0.28 3.03 23.60
C VAL A 309 0.54 4.35 24.31
N TRP A 310 0.30 5.46 23.62
CA TRP A 310 0.43 6.80 24.19
C TRP A 310 -0.83 7.65 24.02
N GLN A 311 -1.77 7.20 23.20
CA GLN A 311 -3.03 7.90 23.00
C GLN A 311 -4.18 6.94 22.73
N VAL A 312 -5.34 7.27 23.29
CA VAL A 312 -6.63 6.67 23.02
C VAL A 312 -7.55 7.77 22.52
N GLN A 313 -8.20 7.56 21.40
CA GLN A 313 -9.18 8.50 20.84
C GLN A 313 -10.49 7.78 20.59
N ARG A 314 -11.54 8.28 21.23
CA ARG A 314 -12.92 7.81 21.02
C ARG A 314 -13.68 8.78 20.13
N HIS A 315 -14.75 8.29 19.53
CA HIS A 315 -15.71 9.06 18.71
C HIS A 315 -15.06 9.74 17.50
N ILE A 316 -13.98 9.18 16.96
CA ILE A 316 -13.37 9.73 15.76
C ILE A 316 -14.18 9.31 14.52
N THR A 317 -14.28 10.22 13.56
CA THR A 317 -15.01 10.00 12.29
C THR A 317 -14.10 9.99 11.07
N ASP A 318 -12.80 10.21 11.27
CA ASP A 318 -11.77 10.22 10.25
C ASP A 318 -10.54 9.42 10.72
N ARG A 319 -9.50 9.37 9.88
CA ARG A 319 -8.23 8.69 10.17
C ARG A 319 -7.11 9.68 10.50
N VAL A 320 -7.43 10.88 10.98
CA VAL A 320 -6.41 11.91 11.27
C VAL A 320 -5.40 11.42 12.32
N VAL A 321 -5.80 10.54 13.24
CA VAL A 321 -4.88 9.87 14.16
C VAL A 321 -3.72 9.15 13.48
N ALA A 322 -3.86 8.72 12.22
CA ALA A 322 -2.81 8.05 11.47
C ALA A 322 -1.73 9.00 10.96
N THR A 323 -2.04 10.28 10.77
CA THR A 323 -1.16 11.23 10.06
C THR A 323 -0.82 12.47 10.88
N ASP A 324 -1.68 12.86 11.81
CA ASP A 324 -1.46 14.02 12.65
C ASP A 324 -0.27 13.84 13.57
N GLY A 325 0.58 14.88 13.61
CA GLY A 325 1.79 14.92 14.43
C GLY A 325 2.92 13.96 14.01
N LEU A 326 2.76 13.18 12.94
CA LEU A 326 3.78 12.22 12.51
C LEU A 326 5.08 12.94 12.11
N GLN A 327 6.16 12.67 12.82
CA GLN A 327 7.47 13.27 12.55
C GLN A 327 8.18 12.55 11.39
N PRO A 328 9.05 13.26 10.63
CA PRO A 328 9.88 12.61 9.61
C PRO A 328 10.73 11.47 10.22
N GLY A 329 10.63 10.28 9.64
CA GLY A 329 11.34 9.09 10.10
C GLY A 329 10.67 8.35 11.28
N GLU A 330 9.51 8.81 11.74
CA GLU A 330 8.76 8.14 12.81
C GLU A 330 8.08 6.86 12.30
N GLN A 331 8.10 5.82 13.13
CA GLN A 331 7.30 4.61 12.97
C GLN A 331 6.27 4.55 14.10
N ARG A 332 4.99 4.45 13.74
CA ARG A 332 3.89 4.35 14.69
C ARG A 332 2.90 3.26 14.30
N LEU A 333 2.14 2.81 15.29
CA LEU A 333 1.05 1.88 15.11
C LEU A 333 -0.27 2.54 15.50
N VAL A 334 -1.32 2.26 14.75
CA VAL A 334 -2.71 2.55 15.11
C VAL A 334 -3.51 1.25 15.07
N LEU A 335 -4.22 0.94 16.15
CA LEU A 335 -5.29 -0.07 16.16
C LEU A 335 -6.65 0.63 16.17
N GLN A 336 -7.57 0.23 15.28
CA GLN A 336 -8.91 0.83 15.17
C GLN A 336 -10.02 -0.20 15.25
N THR A 337 -11.11 0.14 15.94
CA THR A 337 -12.35 -0.65 16.00
C THR A 337 -13.60 0.22 15.94
N SER A 338 -14.78 -0.39 15.78
CA SER A 338 -16.08 0.28 15.89
C SER A 338 -16.45 0.60 17.34
N GLU A 339 -17.20 1.69 17.56
CA GLU A 339 -17.77 1.99 18.89
C GLU A 339 -19.26 1.68 19.04
N GLY A 340 -19.96 1.45 17.93
CA GLY A 340 -21.41 1.31 17.93
C GLY A 340 -21.88 0.04 17.21
N PRO A 341 -23.22 -0.14 17.13
CA PRO A 341 -23.81 -1.21 16.35
C PRO A 341 -23.43 -1.08 14.87
N TYR A 342 -23.71 -2.12 14.10
CA TYR A 342 -23.42 -2.19 12.67
C TYR A 342 -23.78 -0.90 11.93
N GLY A 343 -22.81 -0.36 11.17
CA GLY A 343 -22.97 0.88 10.41
C GLY A 343 -22.66 2.16 11.19
N SER A 344 -22.20 2.09 12.44
CA SER A 344 -21.77 3.29 13.17
C SER A 344 -20.56 3.96 12.50
N THR A 345 -20.66 5.29 12.32
CA THR A 345 -19.58 6.11 11.76
C THR A 345 -18.45 6.31 12.75
N GLU A 346 -18.77 6.37 14.04
CA GLU A 346 -17.79 6.56 15.11
C GLU A 346 -16.89 5.34 15.25
N LYS A 347 -15.59 5.63 15.35
CA LYS A 347 -14.52 4.67 15.56
C LYS A 347 -13.76 5.03 16.84
N LEU A 348 -13.13 3.99 17.38
CA LEU A 348 -12.14 4.06 18.43
C LEU A 348 -10.78 3.76 17.81
N ALA A 349 -9.78 4.59 18.09
CA ALA A 349 -8.41 4.32 17.74
C ALA A 349 -7.47 4.44 18.94
N ILE A 350 -6.51 3.53 19.03
CA ILE A 350 -5.37 3.67 19.93
C ILE A 350 -4.10 3.85 19.10
N ALA A 351 -3.27 4.82 19.46
CA ALA A 351 -2.00 5.08 18.83
C ALA A 351 -0.84 4.69 19.75
N ALA A 352 0.17 4.07 19.17
CA ALA A 352 1.33 3.56 19.86
C ALA A 352 2.62 3.92 19.11
N THR A 353 3.70 4.08 19.86
CA THR A 353 5.04 4.41 19.34
C THR A 353 5.95 3.20 19.41
N LEU A 354 6.83 3.02 18.43
CA LEU A 354 7.75 1.88 18.41
C LEU A 354 8.72 1.93 19.60
N VAL A 355 8.92 0.78 20.26
CA VAL A 355 9.83 0.61 21.40
C VAL A 355 11.02 -0.26 21.01
N SER A 356 10.79 -1.39 20.33
CA SER A 356 11.83 -2.34 19.97
C SER A 356 11.42 -3.21 18.79
N VAL A 357 12.43 -3.74 18.10
CA VAL A 357 12.29 -4.75 17.05
C VAL A 357 13.18 -5.93 17.41
N GLU A 358 12.62 -7.13 17.42
CA GLU A 358 13.30 -8.36 17.82
C GLU A 358 12.99 -9.49 16.84
N VAL A 359 13.88 -10.47 16.73
CA VAL A 359 13.59 -11.70 15.98
C VAL A 359 12.60 -12.54 16.78
N ALA A 360 11.56 -13.03 16.11
CA ALA A 360 10.56 -13.94 16.63
C ALA A 360 10.74 -15.35 16.06
N GLU A 361 10.11 -16.34 16.69
CA GLU A 361 10.00 -17.68 16.12
C GLU A 361 9.06 -17.65 14.91
N ALA A 362 9.47 -18.23 13.77
CA ALA A 362 8.70 -18.13 12.52
C ALA A 362 7.24 -18.62 12.65
N GLY A 363 7.02 -19.71 13.41
CA GLY A 363 5.68 -20.25 13.67
C GLY A 363 4.83 -19.41 14.63
N GLU A 364 5.47 -18.56 15.44
CA GLU A 364 4.80 -17.58 16.29
C GLU A 364 4.37 -16.35 15.51
N ALA A 365 5.23 -15.90 14.58
CA ALA A 365 5.00 -14.71 13.78
C ALA A 365 3.89 -14.90 12.74
N THR A 366 3.72 -16.11 12.20
CA THR A 366 2.81 -16.40 11.09
C THR A 366 1.73 -17.42 11.45
N PRO A 367 0.80 -17.09 12.38
CA PRO A 367 -0.31 -17.97 12.70
C PRO A 367 -1.22 -18.16 11.47
N VAL A 368 -1.79 -19.35 11.32
CA VAL A 368 -2.74 -19.63 10.22
C VAL A 368 -4.01 -18.81 10.43
N ALA A 369 -4.24 -17.83 9.55
CA ALA A 369 -5.48 -17.06 9.53
C ALA A 369 -6.68 -17.95 9.16
N ARG A 370 -7.81 -17.71 9.82
CA ARG A 370 -9.09 -18.40 9.55
C ARG A 370 -10.22 -17.40 9.42
N PRO A 371 -10.14 -16.47 8.44
CA PRO A 371 -11.18 -15.47 8.24
C PRO A 371 -12.52 -16.15 7.98
N ARG A 372 -13.57 -15.59 8.55
CA ARG A 372 -14.95 -15.96 8.25
C ARG A 372 -15.84 -14.74 8.18
N ASP A 373 -16.95 -14.87 7.46
CA ASP A 373 -18.03 -13.88 7.52
C ASP A 373 -18.51 -13.75 8.97
N CYS A 374 -18.66 -12.51 9.41
CA CYS A 374 -19.21 -12.24 10.72
C CYS A 374 -20.70 -12.57 10.73
N GLU A 375 -21.10 -13.47 11.61
CA GLU A 375 -22.51 -13.69 11.87
C GLU A 375 -23.10 -12.42 12.50
N PRO A 376 -24.30 -11.98 12.09
CA PRO A 376 -25.00 -10.93 12.81
C PRO A 376 -25.21 -11.42 14.24
N THR A 377 -24.62 -10.74 15.21
CA THR A 377 -24.79 -11.06 16.63
C THR A 377 -26.29 -11.05 16.93
N GLY A 378 -26.81 -12.20 17.36
CA GLY A 378 -28.22 -12.38 17.69
C GLY A 378 -28.68 -11.28 18.65
N SER A 379 -29.75 -10.57 18.23
CA SER A 379 -30.36 -9.43 18.92
C SER A 379 -30.96 -9.81 20.27
#